data_AF-A0A7K9XCM9-F1
#
_entry.id   AF-A0A7K9XCM9-F1
#
_cell.length_a   1.000
_cell.length_b   1.000
_cell.length_c   1.000
_cell.angle_alpha   90.00
_cell.angle_beta   90.00
_cell.angle_gamma   90.00
#
_symmetry.space_group_name_H-M   'P 1'
#
loop_
_entity.id
_entity.type
_entity.pdbx_description
1 polymer ?
#
loop_
_entity_poly.entity_id
_entity_poly.type
_entity_poly.pdbx_seq_one_letter_code
_entity_poly.pdbx_strand_id
1 'polypeptide(L)'
;MEALHVAGIRFAELLQSGPPWLEKFWISVTSLADPKCVFTICFPLAYFLDRKVGVSVLWIGLVSEWLNVVLKWFLFGERPFWWVHESGFASREPITLRQFPVSCETGPGESRG
;
A
#
# COMPACT_ATOMS: atom_id res chain seq x y z
N MET A 1 -2.87 21.61 1.70
CA MET A 1 -2.90 20.37 2.52
C MET A 1 -4.23 19.65 2.31
N GLU A 2 -5.37 20.24 2.66
CA GLU A 2 -6.72 19.64 2.49
C GLU A 2 -7.05 19.24 1.04
N ALA A 3 -6.74 20.07 0.05
CA ALA A 3 -7.04 19.79 -1.36
C ALA A 3 -6.29 18.54 -1.90
N LEU A 4 -5.08 18.25 -1.40
CA LEU A 4 -4.33 17.06 -1.77
C LEU A 4 -4.95 15.80 -1.17
N HIS A 5 -5.45 15.88 0.06
CA HIS A 5 -6.16 14.77 0.72
C HIS A 5 -7.49 14.47 0.02
N VAL A 6 -8.27 15.50 -0.31
CA VAL A 6 -9.53 15.35 -1.07
C VAL A 6 -9.27 14.77 -2.46
N ALA A 7 -8.24 15.24 -3.16
CA ALA A 7 -7.85 14.67 -4.46
C ALA A 7 -7.42 13.20 -4.34
N GLY A 8 -6.68 12.84 -3.29
CA GLY A 8 -6.28 11.47 -3.01
C GLY A 8 -7.46 10.54 -2.72
N ILE A 9 -8.44 11.00 -1.93
CA ILE A 9 -9.66 10.23 -1.61
C ILE A 9 -10.50 10.02 -2.86
N ARG A 10 -10.72 11.07 -3.67
CA ARG A 10 -11.46 10.95 -4.94
C ARG A 10 -10.74 10.03 -5.92
N PHE A 11 -9.42 10.06 -5.96
CA PHE A 11 -8.64 9.14 -6.78
C PHE A 11 -8.81 7.68 -6.31
N ALA A 12 -8.81 7.44 -5.00
CA ALA A 12 -9.05 6.12 -4.44
C ALA A 12 -10.48 5.62 -4.73
N GLU A 13 -11.49 6.49 -4.61
CA GLU A 13 -12.88 6.18 -4.94
C GLU A 13 -13.05 5.84 -6.43
N LEU A 14 -12.43 6.62 -7.31
CA LEU A 14 -12.40 6.33 -8.75
C LEU A 14 -11.76 4.96 -9.03
N LEU A 15 -10.65 4.64 -8.35
CA LEU A 15 -9.98 3.36 -8.49
C LEU A 15 -10.85 2.20 -7.99
N GLN A 16 -11.60 2.39 -6.90
CA GLN A 16 -12.53 1.40 -6.35
C GLN A 16 -13.81 1.23 -7.19
N SER A 17 -14.24 2.26 -7.93
CA SER A 17 -15.38 2.18 -8.86
C SER A 17 -15.09 1.39 -10.15
N GLY A 18 -13.83 0.97 -10.33
CA GLY A 18 -13.41 0.14 -11.46
C GLY A 18 -14.05 -1.26 -11.47
N PRO A 19 -13.92 -2.00 -12.57
CA PRO A 19 -14.51 -3.33 -12.69
C PRO A 19 -13.92 -4.33 -11.68
N PRO A 20 -14.71 -5.27 -11.15
CA PRO A 20 -14.31 -6.13 -10.01
C PRO A 20 -13.13 -7.08 -10.31
N TRP A 21 -12.79 -7.30 -11.58
CA TRP A 21 -11.58 -8.06 -11.95
C TRP A 21 -10.30 -7.23 -11.76
N LEU A 22 -10.37 -5.91 -11.92
CA LEU A 22 -9.26 -5.00 -11.76
C LEU A 22 -8.86 -4.91 -10.28
N GLU A 23 -9.84 -4.87 -9.38
CA GLU A 23 -9.64 -4.97 -7.92
C GLU A 23 -8.86 -6.24 -7.55
N LYS A 24 -9.32 -7.41 -8.01
CA LYS A 24 -8.65 -8.69 -7.76
C LYS A 24 -7.23 -8.73 -8.35
N PHE A 25 -7.04 -8.16 -9.54
CA PHE A 25 -5.73 -8.05 -10.16
C PHE A 25 -4.78 -7.20 -9.32
N TRP A 26 -5.17 -6.01 -8.90
CA TRP A 26 -4.34 -5.14 -8.07
C TRP A 26 -4.01 -5.78 -6.73
N ILE A 27 -4.98 -6.38 -6.05
CA ILE A 27 -4.74 -7.09 -4.78
C ILE A 27 -3.73 -8.23 -4.98
N SER A 28 -3.83 -8.98 -6.09
CA SER A 28 -2.90 -10.06 -6.40
C SER A 28 -1.50 -9.55 -6.69
N VAL A 29 -1.38 -8.46 -7.46
CA VAL A 29 -0.11 -7.80 -7.78
C VAL A 29 0.53 -7.24 -6.51
N THR A 30 -0.23 -6.57 -5.64
CA THR A 30 0.29 -6.03 -4.38
C THR A 30 0.73 -7.13 -3.43
N SER A 31 -0.03 -8.24 -3.35
CA SER A 31 0.36 -9.41 -2.56
C SER A 31 1.67 -10.04 -3.07
N LEU A 32 1.81 -10.18 -4.38
CA LEU A 32 3.02 -10.72 -4.99
C LEU A 32 4.23 -9.78 -4.82
N ALA A 33 3.98 -8.47 -4.82
CA ALA A 33 4.98 -7.43 -4.60
C ALA A 33 5.25 -7.13 -3.11
N ASP A 34 4.65 -7.88 -2.17
CA ASP A 34 5.02 -7.77 -0.75
C ASP A 34 6.52 -8.10 -0.63
N PRO A 35 7.33 -7.24 0.03
CA PRO A 35 8.75 -7.52 0.29
C PRO A 35 8.97 -8.93 0.85
N LYS A 36 8.02 -9.49 1.62
CA LYS A 36 8.11 -10.90 2.07
C LYS A 36 8.19 -11.89 0.90
N CYS A 37 7.34 -11.75 -0.11
CA CYS A 37 7.35 -12.62 -1.29
C CYS A 37 8.63 -12.39 -2.12
N VAL A 38 9.07 -11.15 -2.27
CA VAL A 38 10.29 -10.82 -3.03
C VAL A 38 11.54 -11.41 -2.38
N PHE A 39 11.71 -11.25 -1.06
CA PHE A 39 12.88 -11.79 -0.35
C PHE A 39 12.82 -13.31 -0.15
N THR A 40 11.61 -13.90 -0.06
CA THR A 40 11.48 -15.35 0.19
C THR A 40 11.47 -16.17 -1.10
N ILE A 41 10.97 -15.63 -2.21
CA ILE A 41 10.80 -16.36 -3.48
C ILE A 41 11.77 -15.83 -4.54
N CYS A 42 11.77 -14.52 -4.81
CA CYS A 42 12.57 -13.96 -5.90
C CYS A 42 14.08 -14.02 -5.61
N PHE A 43 14.50 -13.75 -4.37
CA PHE A 43 15.91 -13.82 -3.99
C PHE A 43 16.53 -15.22 -4.18
N PRO A 44 16.00 -16.31 -3.59
CA PRO A 44 16.62 -17.63 -3.77
C PRO A 44 16.57 -18.07 -5.23
N LEU A 45 15.48 -17.81 -5.95
CA LEU A 45 15.37 -18.14 -7.38
C LEU A 45 16.46 -17.42 -8.19
N ALA A 46 16.60 -16.10 -8.01
CA ALA A 46 17.62 -15.31 -8.68
C ALA A 46 19.04 -15.75 -8.30
N TYR A 47 19.27 -16.11 -7.04
CA TYR A 47 20.57 -16.59 -6.56
C TYR A 47 20.94 -17.97 -7.15
N PHE A 48 19.96 -18.87 -7.33
CA PHE A 48 20.17 -20.17 -7.98
C PHE A 48 20.47 -20.04 -9.47
N LEU A 49 19.83 -19.10 -10.17
CA LEU A 49 20.14 -18.82 -11.57
C LEU A 49 21.52 -18.17 -11.71
N ASP A 50 21.75 -17.08 -10.98
CA ASP A 50 23.00 -16.32 -11.03
C ASP A 50 23.26 -15.59 -9.72
N ARG A 51 24.38 -15.91 -9.08
CA ARG A 51 24.77 -15.30 -7.80
C ARG A 51 24.85 -13.77 -7.86
N LYS A 52 25.26 -13.22 -9.00
CA LYS A 52 25.32 -11.76 -9.21
C LYS A 52 23.92 -11.14 -9.23
N VAL A 53 22.96 -11.80 -9.89
CA VAL A 53 21.57 -11.31 -9.99
C VAL A 53 20.89 -11.40 -8.63
N GLY A 54 21.06 -12.51 -7.89
CA GLY A 54 20.53 -12.64 -6.53
C GLY A 54 21.00 -11.53 -5.58
N VAL A 55 22.30 -11.19 -5.62
CA VAL A 55 22.85 -10.09 -4.81
C VAL A 55 22.30 -8.73 -5.26
N SER A 56 22.14 -8.49 -6.56
CA SER A 56 21.50 -7.27 -7.06
C SER A 56 20.04 -7.14 -6.59
N VAL A 57 19.27 -8.24 -6.59
CA VAL A 57 17.87 -8.25 -6.11
C VAL A 57 17.81 -7.91 -4.62
N LEU A 58 18.74 -8.42 -3.81
CA LEU A 58 18.86 -8.05 -2.39
C LEU A 58 19.13 -6.56 -2.19
N TRP A 59 20.11 -6.00 -2.92
CA TRP A 59 20.45 -4.58 -2.83
C TRP A 59 19.30 -3.68 -3.27
N ILE A 60 18.64 -4.01 -4.37
CA ILE A 60 17.48 -3.27 -4.86
C ILE A 60 16.35 -3.30 -3.83
N GLY A 61 16.05 -4.48 -3.26
CA GLY A 61 15.04 -4.62 -2.22
C GLY A 61 15.37 -3.78 -0.97
N LEU A 62 16.62 -3.81 -0.52
CA LEU A 62 17.07 -3.03 0.64
C LEU A 62 16.95 -1.51 0.41
N VAL A 63 17.42 -1.03 -0.76
CA VAL A 63 17.35 0.39 -1.12
C VAL A 63 15.89 0.81 -1.28
N SER A 64 15.04 -0.04 -1.85
CA SER A 64 13.61 0.22 -2.01
C SER A 64 12.91 0.37 -0.66
N GLU A 65 13.16 -0.52 0.30
CA GLU A 65 12.59 -0.42 1.65
C GLU A 65 13.10 0.80 2.40
N TRP A 66 14.40 1.08 2.31
CA TRP A 66 14.99 2.28 2.92
C TRP A 66 14.37 3.55 2.35
N LEU A 67 14.26 3.65 1.02
CA LEU A 67 13.67 4.80 0.35
C LEU A 67 12.18 4.93 0.71
N ASN A 68 11.44 3.83 0.80
CA ASN A 68 10.04 3.83 1.22
C ASN A 68 9.88 4.42 2.63
N VAL A 69 10.73 4.03 3.59
CA VAL A 69 10.73 4.62 4.93
C VAL A 69 11.07 6.10 4.85
N VAL A 70 12.18 6.48 4.21
CA VAL A 70 12.58 7.89 4.09
C VAL A 70 11.49 8.76 3.47
N LEU A 71 10.85 8.30 2.40
CA LEU A 71 9.74 8.99 1.76
C LEU A 71 8.53 9.12 2.68
N LYS A 72 8.18 8.08 3.45
CA LYS A 72 7.09 8.16 4.46
C LYS A 72 7.34 9.24 5.51
N TRP A 73 8.60 9.42 5.93
CA TRP A 73 8.98 10.48 6.87
C TRP A 73 8.88 11.87 6.24
N PHE A 74 9.33 12.03 4.99
CA PHE A 74 9.26 13.32 4.28
C PHE A 74 7.84 13.73 3.90
N LEU A 75 6.99 12.77 3.55
CA LEU A 75 5.64 13.02 3.04
C LEU A 75 4.58 13.22 4.13
N PHE A 76 4.95 13.22 5.43
CA PHE A 76 4.01 13.27 6.55
C PHE A 76 2.83 12.32 6.31
N GLY A 77 3.14 11.02 6.23
CA GLY A 77 2.19 9.97 5.86
C GLY A 77 1.08 9.72 6.88
N GLU A 78 0.29 10.75 7.21
CA GLU A 78 -1.05 10.60 7.75
C GLU A 78 -1.81 9.74 6.74
N ARG A 79 -2.16 8.51 7.14
CA ARG A 79 -2.81 7.59 6.21
C ARG A 79 -4.17 8.19 5.84
N PRO A 80 -4.58 8.15 4.55
CA PRO A 80 -5.79 8.83 4.09
C PRO A 80 -7.05 8.43 4.88
N PHE A 81 -7.09 7.21 5.42
CA PHE A 81 -8.19 6.73 6.28
C PHE A 81 -8.27 7.43 7.65
N TRP A 82 -7.13 7.83 8.24
CA TRP A 82 -7.09 8.58 9.50
C TRP A 82 -7.63 9.99 9.33
N TRP A 83 -7.16 10.69 8.29
CA TRP A 83 -7.62 12.07 8.01
C TRP A 83 -9.13 12.13 7.72
N VAL A 84 -9.72 11.12 7.07
CA VAL A 84 -11.18 11.07 6.84
C VAL A 84 -11.98 10.95 8.14
N HIS A 85 -11.47 10.20 9.13
CA HIS A 85 -12.10 10.05 10.44
C HIS A 85 -11.88 11.29 11.33
N GLU A 86 -10.68 11.88 11.29
CA GLU A 86 -10.30 13.05 12.10
C GLU A 86 -10.99 14.34 11.61
N SER A 87 -11.14 14.53 10.29
CA SER A 87 -11.68 15.76 9.68
C SER A 87 -13.22 15.84 9.68
N GLY A 88 -13.91 14.77 10.12
CA GLY A 88 -15.38 14.70 10.07
C GLY A 88 -15.96 14.64 8.65
N PHE A 89 -15.15 14.41 7.62
CA PHE A 89 -15.60 14.31 6.22
C PHE A 89 -16.58 13.16 6.01
N ALA A 90 -16.43 12.07 6.75
CA ALA A 90 -17.37 10.94 6.78
C ALA A 90 -18.80 11.31 7.25
N SER A 91 -18.96 12.44 7.95
CA SER A 91 -20.29 12.94 8.37
C SER A 91 -20.98 13.79 7.29
N ARG A 92 -20.24 14.27 6.28
CA ARG A 92 -20.73 15.18 5.23
C ARG A 92 -20.98 14.48 3.89
N GLU A 93 -20.19 13.46 3.55
CA GLU A 93 -20.38 12.62 2.36
C GLU A 93 -20.24 11.14 2.73
N PRO A 94 -21.17 10.25 2.34
CA PRO A 94 -21.13 8.83 2.68
C PRO A 94 -20.17 8.10 1.73
N ILE A 95 -18.88 8.41 1.80
CA ILE A 95 -17.85 7.70 1.02
C ILE A 95 -17.46 6.45 1.79
N THR A 96 -18.03 5.30 1.41
CA THR A 96 -17.66 3.99 1.96
C THR A 96 -16.39 3.47 1.28
N LEU A 97 -15.22 3.99 1.65
CA LEU A 97 -13.96 3.40 1.21
C LEU A 97 -13.81 1.99 1.79
N ARG A 98 -13.72 0.98 0.92
CA ARG A 98 -13.53 -0.41 1.33
C ARG A 98 -12.08 -0.63 1.73
N GLN A 99 -11.84 -1.09 2.96
CA GLN A 99 -10.52 -1.57 3.40
C GLN A 99 -10.30 -3.00 2.91
N PHE A 100 -9.13 -3.27 2.36
CA PHE A 100 -8.70 -4.60 1.96
C PHE A 100 -7.70 -5.13 2.98
N PRO A 101 -7.58 -6.45 3.17
CA PRO A 101 -6.65 -7.02 4.15
C PRO A 101 -5.18 -6.63 3.92
N VAL A 102 -4.83 -6.20 2.70
CA VAL A 102 -3.48 -5.69 2.35
C VAL A 102 -3.30 -4.19 2.65
N SER A 103 -4.40 -3.46 2.85
CA SER A 103 -4.45 -2.04 3.22
C SER A 103 -4.92 -1.81 4.66
N CYS A 104 -5.22 -2.88 5.40
CA CYS A 104 -5.42 -2.86 6.85
C CYS A 104 -4.14 -2.38 7.52
N GLU A 105 -4.24 -1.22 8.15
CA GLU A 105 -3.22 -0.66 9.00
C GLU A 105 -3.77 -0.65 10.40
N THR A 106 -2.98 -1.19 11.33
CA THR A 106 -3.35 -1.40 12.72
C THR A 106 -3.57 -0.06 13.41
N GLY A 107 -4.77 0.49 13.26
CA GLY A 107 -5.28 1.62 14.04
C GLY A 107 -5.93 1.14 15.33
N PRO A 108 -6.11 2.00 16.34
CA PRO A 108 -6.66 1.65 17.65
C PRO A 108 -8.16 1.30 17.64
N GLY A 109 -8.72 0.98 16.46
CA GLY A 109 -10.13 0.65 16.25
C GLY A 109 -10.38 -0.62 15.44
N GLU A 110 -9.37 -1.45 15.11
CA GLU A 110 -9.62 -2.80 14.57
C GLU A 110 -10.14 -3.74 15.68
N SER A 111 -11.40 -3.56 16.08
CA SER A 111 -12.15 -4.67 16.66
C SER A 111 -12.47 -5.65 15.54
N ARG A 112 -11.73 -6.75 15.52
CA ARG A 112 -12.11 -7.97 14.81
C ARG A 112 -13.56 -8.33 15.15
N GLY A 113 -14.38 -8.52 14.12
CA GLY A 113 -15.69 -9.14 14.15
C GLY A 113 -15.86 -9.98 12.90
#